data_AF-A0A3Q1GFA6-F1
#
_entry.id   AF-A0A3Q1GFA6-F1
#
_cell.length_a   1.000
_cell.length_b   1.000
_cell.length_c   1.000
_cell.angle_alpha   90.00
_cell.angle_beta   90.00
_cell.angle_gamma   90.00
#
_symmetry.space_group_name_H-M   'P 1'
#
loop_
_entity.id
_entity.type
_entity.pdbx_description
1 polymer ?
#
loop_
_entity_poly.entity_id
_entity_poly.type
_entity_poly.pdbx_seq_one_letter_code
_entity_poly.pdbx_strand_id
1 'polypeptide(L)'
;MSATLTVPSLSALHQAFQDAHVEAVMILGEAFASAEPFDFGTQSTTQRIHSLIPIMLHHRLTPPPEESYSLHRKMAGSFLICSKLKARIPCRDMFLDVYNAYNQRRQAQQVAQVSA
;
A
#
# COMPACT_ATOMS: atom_id res chain seq x y z
N MET A 1 -25.58 -10.70 36.88
CA MET A 1 -24.88 -11.15 35.66
C MET A 1 -24.19 -9.92 35.05
N SER A 2 -22.98 -9.59 35.53
CA SER A 2 -22.21 -8.47 34.97
C SER A 2 -21.53 -8.92 33.70
N ALA A 3 -21.94 -8.35 32.57
CA ALA A 3 -21.21 -8.47 31.32
C ALA A 3 -19.95 -7.61 31.42
N THR A 4 -18.81 -8.24 31.69
CA THR A 4 -17.49 -7.61 31.57
C THR A 4 -17.23 -7.38 30.08
N LEU A 5 -17.58 -6.18 29.59
CA LEU A 5 -17.07 -5.66 28.33
C LEU A 5 -15.57 -5.42 28.51
N THR A 6 -14.76 -6.41 28.13
CA THR A 6 -13.32 -6.25 27.93
C THR A 6 -13.14 -5.23 26.82
N VAL A 7 -12.91 -3.98 27.19
CA VAL A 7 -12.40 -2.95 26.29
C VAL A 7 -11.07 -3.50 25.75
N PRO A 8 -10.90 -3.70 24.42
CA PRO A 8 -9.64 -4.16 23.88
C PRO A 8 -8.55 -3.17 24.31
N SER A 9 -7.46 -3.68 24.86
CA SER A 9 -6.34 -2.84 25.30
C SER A 9 -5.89 -1.96 24.14
N LEU A 10 -5.48 -0.72 24.43
CA LEU A 10 -5.02 0.24 23.42
C LEU A 10 -3.93 -0.36 22.50
N SER A 11 -3.14 -1.32 22.99
CA SER A 11 -2.16 -2.09 22.21
C SER A 11 -2.79 -2.99 21.12
N ALA A 12 -3.89 -3.69 21.42
CA ALA A 12 -4.56 -4.56 20.47
C ALA A 12 -5.20 -3.77 19.31
N LEU A 13 -5.64 -2.54 19.59
CA LEU A 13 -6.20 -1.63 18.59
C LEU A 13 -5.15 -1.14 17.58
N HIS A 14 -3.97 -0.76 18.09
CA HIS A 14 -2.85 -0.35 17.25
C HIS A 14 -2.35 -1.48 16.36
N GLN A 15 -2.30 -2.70 16.91
CA GLN A 15 -1.84 -3.86 16.17
C GLN A 15 -2.80 -4.22 15.02
N ALA A 16 -4.11 -4.18 15.25
CA ALA A 16 -5.11 -4.39 14.19
C ALA A 16 -4.99 -3.37 13.04
N PHE A 17 -4.67 -2.11 13.33
CA PHE A 17 -4.42 -1.10 12.30
C PHE A 17 -3.13 -1.37 11.51
N GLN A 18 -2.05 -1.73 12.21
CA GLN A 18 -0.77 -2.06 11.58
C GLN A 18 -0.91 -3.29 10.68
N ASP A 19 -1.57 -4.34 11.18
CA ASP A 19 -1.81 -5.57 10.44
C ASP A 19 -2.64 -5.30 9.17
N ALA A 20 -3.73 -4.52 9.29
CA ALA A 20 -4.54 -4.13 8.13
C ALA A 20 -3.75 -3.26 7.12
N HIS A 21 -2.86 -2.39 7.60
CA HIS A 21 -2.01 -1.58 6.71
C HIS A 21 -0.99 -2.45 5.97
N VAL A 22 -0.30 -3.35 6.68
CA VAL A 22 0.65 -4.30 6.09
C VAL A 22 -0.07 -5.20 5.09
N GLU A 23 -1.24 -5.72 5.44
CA GLU A 23 -2.04 -6.55 4.54
C GLU A 23 -2.40 -5.80 3.26
N ALA A 24 -2.86 -4.54 3.37
CA ALA A 24 -3.15 -3.71 2.20
C ALA A 24 -1.93 -3.52 1.29
N VAL A 25 -0.75 -3.28 1.89
CA VAL A 25 0.51 -3.15 1.14
C VAL A 25 0.92 -4.47 0.49
N MET A 26 0.76 -5.61 1.18
CA MET A 26 1.07 -6.94 0.65
C MET A 26 0.17 -7.28 -0.54
N ILE A 27 -1.14 -7.00 -0.46
CA ILE A 27 -2.10 -7.18 -1.56
C ILE A 27 -1.68 -6.36 -2.78
N LEU A 28 -1.28 -5.11 -2.58
CA LEU A 28 -0.77 -4.27 -3.67
C LEU A 28 0.54 -4.81 -4.23
N GLY A 29 1.40 -5.38 -3.37
CA GLY A 29 2.65 -6.04 -3.73
C GLY A 29 2.48 -7.24 -4.64
N GLU A 30 1.35 -7.96 -4.59
CA GLU A 30 1.05 -9.10 -5.47
C GLU A 30 1.13 -8.69 -6.95
N ALA A 31 0.65 -7.48 -7.30
CA ALA A 31 0.73 -6.96 -8.66
C ALA A 31 2.18 -6.76 -9.12
N PHE A 32 3.06 -6.27 -8.23
CA PHE A 32 4.46 -5.99 -8.54
C PHE A 32 5.36 -7.22 -8.48
N ALA A 33 4.94 -8.30 -7.82
CA ALA A 33 5.69 -9.55 -7.72
C ALA A 33 5.41 -10.51 -8.90
N SER A 34 4.24 -10.40 -9.52
CA SER A 34 3.83 -11.27 -10.63
C SER A 34 4.73 -11.12 -11.84
N ALA A 35 5.22 -12.24 -12.40
CA ALA A 35 5.90 -12.24 -13.69
C ALA A 35 4.92 -12.04 -14.86
N GLU A 36 3.67 -12.46 -14.68
CA GLU A 36 2.61 -12.29 -15.68
C GLU A 36 1.92 -10.93 -15.54
N PRO A 37 1.36 -10.37 -16.63
CA PRO A 37 0.58 -9.13 -16.57
C PRO A 37 -0.54 -9.21 -15.53
N PHE A 38 -0.55 -8.27 -14.59
CA PHE A 38 -1.56 -8.22 -13.55
C PHE A 38 -2.89 -7.73 -14.14
N ASP A 39 -3.97 -8.50 -13.92
CA ASP A 39 -5.31 -8.19 -14.41
C ASP A 39 -6.09 -7.36 -13.39
N PHE A 40 -6.13 -6.04 -13.62
CA PHE A 40 -6.87 -5.10 -12.76
C PHE A 40 -8.38 -5.23 -12.90
N GLY A 41 -8.87 -5.91 -13.95
CA GLY A 41 -10.28 -6.20 -14.15
C GLY A 41 -10.82 -7.27 -13.20
N THR A 42 -9.94 -8.00 -12.51
CA THR A 42 -10.33 -8.97 -11.49
C THR A 42 -10.78 -8.25 -10.21
N GLN A 43 -11.99 -8.56 -9.75
CA GLN A 43 -12.62 -7.81 -8.66
C GLN A 43 -12.00 -8.12 -7.28
N SER A 44 -11.22 -9.19 -7.15
CA SER A 44 -10.68 -9.68 -5.87
C SER A 44 -9.75 -8.67 -5.19
N THR A 45 -8.83 -8.05 -5.92
CA THR A 45 -7.85 -7.10 -5.34
C THR A 45 -8.53 -5.83 -4.84
N THR A 46 -9.41 -5.23 -5.66
CA THR A 46 -10.17 -4.04 -5.28
C THR A 46 -11.06 -4.32 -4.07
N GLN A 47 -11.74 -5.48 -4.04
CA GLN A 47 -12.63 -5.86 -2.95
C GLN A 47 -11.87 -6.12 -1.64
N ARG A 48 -10.70 -6.79 -1.70
CA ARG A 48 -9.80 -6.99 -0.55
C ARG A 48 -9.26 -5.68 0.02
N ILE A 49 -8.92 -4.71 -0.83
CA ILE A 49 -8.49 -3.38 -0.36
C ILE A 49 -9.67 -2.62 0.27
N HIS A 50 -10.85 -2.65 -0.36
CA HIS A 50 -12.04 -1.99 0.18
C HIS A 50 -12.48 -2.56 1.54
N SER A 51 -12.28 -3.86 1.80
CA SER A 51 -12.59 -4.45 3.12
C SER A 51 -11.66 -3.98 4.24
N LEU A 52 -10.48 -3.45 3.92
CA LEU A 52 -9.51 -2.95 4.91
C LEU A 52 -9.76 -1.48 5.28
N ILE A 53 -10.44 -0.71 4.42
CA ILE A 53 -10.73 0.73 4.64
C ILE A 53 -11.48 0.97 5.97
N PRO A 54 -12.54 0.23 6.33
CA PRO A 54 -13.27 0.46 7.58
C PRO A 54 -12.40 0.26 8.83
N ILE A 55 -11.50 -0.74 8.81
CA ILE A 55 -10.57 -1.04 9.90
C ILE A 55 -9.59 0.12 10.09
N MET A 56 -9.07 0.65 8.98
CA MET A 56 -8.14 1.79 9.01
C MET A 56 -8.78 3.11 9.47
N LEU A 57 -10.10 3.27 9.30
CA LEU A 57 -10.84 4.47 9.70
C LEU A 57 -11.27 4.44 11.17
N HIS A 58 -11.55 3.27 11.72
CA HIS A 58 -12.07 3.13 13.09
C HIS A 58 -10.99 3.34 14.18
N HIS A 59 -9.71 3.26 13.82
CA HIS A 59 -8.59 3.23 14.77
C HIS A 59 -7.61 4.40 14.63
N ARG A 60 -8.01 5.50 13.96
CA ARG A 60 -7.15 6.69 13.83
C ARG A 60 -7.04 7.45 15.16
N LEU A 61 -5.91 7.33 15.85
CA LEU A 61 -5.57 8.14 17.02
C LEU A 61 -5.02 9.53 16.65
N THR A 62 -4.52 9.71 15.42
CA THR A 62 -4.11 11.00 14.84
C THR A 62 -4.12 10.89 13.30
N PRO A 63 -4.50 11.94 12.57
CA PRO A 63 -4.45 11.91 11.10
C PRO A 63 -2.97 11.86 10.64
N PRO A 64 -2.61 11.00 9.66
CA PRO A 64 -1.28 11.04 9.04
C PRO A 64 -1.01 12.39 8.36
N PRO A 65 0.26 12.72 8.10
CA PRO A 65 0.64 13.96 7.42
C PRO A 65 0.05 14.03 6.01
N GLU A 66 -0.10 15.26 5.49
CA GLU A 66 -0.78 15.53 4.22
C GLU A 66 -0.09 14.84 3.03
N GLU A 67 1.23 14.71 3.04
CA GLU A 67 1.97 14.07 1.96
C GLU A 67 1.59 12.57 1.82
N SER A 68 1.45 11.87 2.96
CA SER A 68 1.07 10.45 2.99
C SER A 68 -0.33 10.23 2.42
N TYR A 69 -1.27 11.13 2.71
CA TYR A 69 -2.62 11.06 2.12
C TYR A 69 -2.62 11.29 0.62
N SER A 70 -1.83 12.26 0.15
CA SER A 70 -1.71 12.57 -1.27
C SER A 70 -1.10 11.39 -2.05
N LEU A 71 -0.07 10.74 -1.49
CA LEU A 71 0.56 9.57 -2.10
C LEU A 71 -0.39 8.38 -2.18
N HIS A 72 -1.07 8.04 -1.07
CA HIS A 72 -2.04 6.94 -1.05
C HIS A 72 -3.21 7.19 -2.01
N ARG A 73 -3.75 8.42 -2.07
CA ARG A 73 -4.84 8.76 -3.00
C ARG A 73 -4.39 8.68 -4.46
N LYS A 74 -3.17 9.10 -4.77
CA LYS A 74 -2.63 9.04 -6.13
C LYS A 74 -2.47 7.58 -6.59
N MET A 75 -1.91 6.72 -5.74
CA MET A 75 -1.76 5.30 -6.04
C MET A 75 -3.11 4.59 -6.16
N ALA A 76 -4.02 4.83 -5.20
CA ALA A 76 -5.37 4.26 -5.24
C ALA A 76 -6.15 4.69 -6.50
N GLY A 77 -6.06 5.97 -6.89
CA GLY A 77 -6.67 6.48 -8.11
C GLY A 77 -6.18 5.76 -9.37
N SER A 78 -4.87 5.53 -9.48
CA SER A 78 -4.29 4.77 -10.59
C SER A 78 -4.79 3.33 -10.64
N PHE A 79 -4.84 2.64 -9.49
CA PHE A 79 -5.35 1.27 -9.44
C PHE A 79 -6.84 1.19 -9.79
N LEU A 80 -7.65 2.16 -9.34
CA LEU A 80 -9.07 2.21 -9.64
C LEU A 80 -9.36 2.46 -11.12
N ILE A 81 -8.62 3.36 -11.79
CA ILE A 81 -8.81 3.58 -13.22
C ILE A 81 -8.36 2.36 -14.04
N CYS A 82 -7.24 1.73 -13.67
CA CYS A 82 -6.81 0.47 -14.29
C CYS A 82 -7.87 -0.62 -14.13
N SER A 83 -8.51 -0.70 -12.96
CA SER A 83 -9.60 -1.63 -12.72
C SER A 83 -10.84 -1.33 -13.54
N LYS A 84 -11.25 -0.05 -13.60
CA LYS A 84 -12.39 0.39 -14.44
C LYS A 84 -12.19 0.09 -15.92
N LEU A 85 -10.95 0.20 -16.42
CA LEU A 85 -10.59 -0.11 -17.79
C LEU A 85 -10.30 -1.60 -18.03
N LYS A 86 -10.33 -2.44 -16.98
CA LYS A 86 -9.93 -3.86 -17.03
C LYS A 86 -8.55 -4.05 -17.66
N ALA A 87 -7.62 -3.17 -17.32
CA ALA A 87 -6.29 -3.16 -17.87
C ALA A 87 -5.49 -4.38 -17.40
N ARG A 88 -4.63 -4.90 -18.27
CA ARG A 88 -3.62 -5.91 -17.95
C ARG A 88 -2.25 -5.29 -18.12
N ILE A 89 -1.50 -5.14 -17.03
CA ILE A 89 -0.24 -4.39 -17.03
C ILE A 89 0.87 -5.24 -16.40
N PRO A 90 2.06 -5.35 -17.02
CA PRO A 90 3.23 -5.97 -16.40
C PRO A 90 3.82 -5.03 -15.34
N CYS A 91 3.20 -4.99 -14.16
CA CYS A 91 3.58 -4.09 -13.07
C CYS A 91 4.99 -4.37 -12.51
N ARG A 92 5.44 -5.63 -12.56
CA ARG A 92 6.77 -6.03 -12.09
C ARG A 92 7.89 -5.32 -12.83
N ASP A 93 7.87 -5.34 -14.15
CA ASP A 93 8.92 -4.74 -14.97
C ASP A 93 8.96 -3.23 -14.77
N MET A 94 7.78 -2.58 -14.79
CA MET A 94 7.64 -1.16 -14.50
C MET A 94 8.21 -0.80 -13.12
N PHE A 95 7.96 -1.61 -12.11
CA PHE A 95 8.49 -1.40 -10.76
C PHE A 95 10.01 -1.58 -10.70
N LEU A 96 10.53 -2.65 -11.29
CA LEU A 96 11.97 -2.92 -11.30
C LEU A 96 12.74 -1.84 -12.04
N ASP A 97 12.23 -1.32 -13.16
CA ASP A 97 12.84 -0.23 -13.91
C ASP A 97 12.97 1.03 -13.05
N VAL A 98 11.88 1.44 -12.39
CA VAL A 98 11.87 2.61 -11.50
C VAL A 98 12.78 2.39 -10.30
N TYR A 99 12.74 1.20 -9.69
CA TYR A 99 13.54 0.85 -8.53
C TYR A 99 15.05 0.83 -8.84
N ASN A 100 15.43 0.25 -9.97
CA ASN A 100 16.81 0.22 -10.43
C ASN A 100 17.33 1.63 -10.73
N ALA A 101 16.55 2.45 -11.43
CA ALA A 101 16.90 3.83 -11.70
C ALA A 101 17.05 4.66 -10.42
N TYR A 102 16.19 4.45 -9.42
CA TYR A 102 16.29 5.08 -8.11
C TYR A 102 17.60 4.69 -7.40
N ASN A 103 17.93 3.39 -7.38
CA ASN A 103 19.15 2.90 -6.73
C ASN A 103 20.43 3.42 -7.39
N GLN A 104 20.46 3.47 -8.73
CA GLN A 104 21.58 4.03 -9.47
C GLN A 104 21.79 5.51 -9.14
N ARG A 105 20.72 6.31 -9.11
CA ARG A 105 20.80 7.73 -8.72
C ARG A 105 21.30 7.90 -7.29
N ARG A 106 20.79 7.08 -6.36
CA ARG A 106 21.22 7.11 -4.95
C ARG A 106 22.70 6.78 -4.80
N GLN A 107 23.19 5.78 -5.52
CA GLN A 107 24.61 5.42 -5.52
C GLN A 107 25.48 6.53 -6.11
N ALA A 108 25.08 7.12 -7.24
CA ALA A 108 25.79 8.24 -7.85
C ALA A 108 25.88 9.46 -6.92
N GLN A 109 24.80 9.77 -6.21
CA GLN A 109 24.77 10.84 -5.20
C GLN A 109 25.72 10.54 -4.04
N GLN A 110 25.73 9.31 -3.53
CA GLN A 110 26.64 8.91 -2.45
C GLN A 110 28.11 8.99 -2.87
N VAL A 111 28.44 8.52 -4.07
CA VAL A 111 29.82 8.59 -4.60
C VAL A 111 30.26 10.06 -4.78
N ALA A 112 29.39 10.91 -5.32
CA ALA A 112 29.68 12.34 -5.49
C ALA A 112 29.90 13.06 -4.14
N GLN A 113 29.22 12.63 -3.08
CA GLN A 113 29.28 13.24 -1.76
C GLN A 113 30.47 12.76 -0.92
N VAL A 114 31.05 11.59 -1.25
CA VAL A 114 32.29 11.07 -0.63
C VAL A 114 33.55 11.56 -1.38
N SER A 115 33.39 11.97 -2.64
CA SER A 115 34.49 12.49 -3.48
C SER A 115 34.67 14.01 -3.40
N ALA A 116 33.83 14.69 -2.61
CA ALA A 116 33.87 16.12 -2.32
C ALA A 116 34.33 16.34 -0.87
#